data_AF-A0A7H0VHF6-F1
#
_entry.id   AF-A0A7H0VHF6-F1
#
_cell.length_a   1.000
_cell.length_b   1.000
_cell.length_c   1.000
_cell.angle_alpha   90.00
_cell.angle_beta   90.00
_cell.angle_gamma   90.00
#
_symmetry.space_group_name_H-M   'P 1'
#
loop_
_entity.id
_entity.type
_entity.pdbx_description
1 polymer ?
#
loop_
_entity_poly.entity_id
_entity_poly.type
_entity_poly.pdbx_seq_one_letter_code
_entity_poly.pdbx_strand_id
1 'polypeptide(L)'
;MLKLFRRNNPNQKIQEWSERLISLINKNEALKTQIDSAGIIEGPRIIKEFIEHNEPGLACEHLIYMISESGIYLREEEIDEISQLAKKFGLSISALSKPSEIETEAFYDLLESFNKAQEKVVLNLKSLWGMKTPMPCTLWVLWSRNQYEIDKFKNDQNLRIFPHGFGLSYQDDEVYIDFDFGEQGEYKGFDLYRLWLFLESNKMKTVFTNKNQIKKVIDFETTSGALEFSGYINYYKR
;
A
#
# COMPACT_ATOMS: atom_id res chain seq x y z
N MET A 1 -4.31 26.39 -46.60
CA MET A 1 -3.98 25.19 -45.79
C MET A 1 -3.13 25.64 -44.59
N LEU A 2 -3.79 26.18 -43.56
CA LEU A 2 -3.13 26.65 -42.34
C LEU A 2 -2.81 25.44 -41.46
N LYS A 3 -1.54 25.08 -41.34
CA LYS A 3 -1.07 24.22 -40.25
C LYS A 3 -1.31 24.99 -38.94
N LEU A 4 -2.46 24.73 -38.29
CA LEU A 4 -2.68 25.16 -36.91
C LEU A 4 -1.54 24.57 -36.09
N PHE A 5 -0.70 25.44 -35.54
CA PHE A 5 0.18 25.11 -34.44
C PHE A 5 -0.69 24.50 -33.34
N ARG A 6 -0.63 23.16 -33.15
CA ARG A 6 -1.06 22.51 -31.91
C ARG A 6 -0.18 23.09 -30.80
N ARG A 7 -0.60 24.21 -30.22
CA ARG A 7 0.03 24.75 -29.02
C ARG A 7 -0.14 23.70 -27.93
N ASN A 8 0.96 23.35 -27.28
CA ASN A 8 1.01 22.51 -26.07
C ASN A 8 0.24 23.19 -24.92
N ASN A 9 -1.09 23.22 -25.00
CA ASN A 9 -1.96 23.78 -23.96
C ASN A 9 -1.93 22.83 -22.75
N PRO A 10 -1.41 23.26 -21.59
CA PRO A 10 -1.38 22.43 -20.39
C PRO A 10 -2.76 21.89 -20.01
N ASN A 11 -3.81 22.70 -20.13
CA ASN A 11 -5.18 22.32 -19.73
C ASN A 11 -5.68 21.14 -20.58
N GLN A 12 -5.45 21.21 -21.89
CA GLN A 12 -5.82 20.12 -22.80
C GLN A 12 -5.05 18.84 -22.44
N LYS A 13 -3.75 18.94 -22.14
CA LYS A 13 -2.94 17.77 -21.72
C LYS A 13 -3.42 17.17 -20.41
N ILE A 14 -3.76 17.98 -19.40
CA ILE A 14 -4.30 17.49 -18.13
C ILE A 14 -5.59 16.70 -18.39
N GLN A 15 -6.48 17.23 -19.22
CA GLN A 15 -7.74 16.58 -19.56
C GLN A 15 -7.51 15.27 -20.33
N GLU A 16 -6.68 15.28 -21.37
CA GLU A 16 -6.31 14.08 -22.15
C GLU A 16 -5.73 12.97 -21.24
N TRP A 17 -4.88 13.34 -20.29
CA TRP A 17 -4.33 12.40 -19.30
C TRP A 17 -5.40 11.84 -18.37
N SER A 18 -6.34 12.67 -17.90
CA SER A 18 -7.42 12.20 -17.03
C SER A 18 -8.33 11.19 -17.72
N GLU A 19 -8.69 11.44 -18.98
CA GLU A 19 -9.52 10.54 -19.80
C GLU A 19 -8.78 9.24 -20.10
N ARG A 20 -7.49 9.34 -20.42
CA ARG A 20 -6.61 8.19 -20.62
C ARG A 20 -6.52 7.33 -19.37
N LEU A 21 -6.32 7.93 -18.19
CA LEU A 21 -6.18 7.20 -16.94
C LEU A 21 -7.43 6.39 -16.63
N ILE A 22 -8.62 6.99 -16.75
CA ILE A 22 -9.89 6.27 -16.60
C ILE A 22 -10.04 5.15 -17.62
N SER A 23 -9.60 5.35 -18.88
CA SER A 23 -9.61 4.29 -19.88
C SER A 23 -8.72 3.11 -19.47
N LEU A 24 -7.54 3.37 -18.89
CA LEU A 24 -6.64 2.33 -18.39
C LEU A 24 -7.22 1.58 -17.19
N ILE A 25 -7.78 2.32 -16.22
CA ILE A 25 -8.49 1.75 -15.06
C ILE A 25 -9.60 0.81 -15.52
N ASN A 26 -10.46 1.28 -16.41
CA ASN A 26 -11.62 0.52 -16.86
C ASN A 26 -11.27 -0.75 -17.65
N LYS A 27 -10.07 -0.78 -18.26
CA LYS A 27 -9.58 -1.96 -18.99
C LYS A 27 -8.95 -3.01 -18.06
N ASN A 28 -8.61 -2.65 -16.82
CA ASN A 28 -7.98 -3.54 -15.87
C ASN A 28 -8.97 -3.89 -14.74
N GLU A 29 -9.60 -5.06 -14.83
CA GLU A 29 -10.59 -5.52 -13.84
C GLU A 29 -10.04 -5.52 -12.40
N ALA A 30 -8.76 -5.83 -12.20
CA ALA A 30 -8.14 -5.83 -10.88
C ALA A 30 -7.99 -4.41 -10.29
N LEU A 31 -7.75 -3.39 -11.13
CA LEU A 31 -7.71 -1.99 -10.68
C LEU A 31 -9.13 -1.45 -10.46
N LYS A 32 -10.08 -1.89 -11.29
CA LYS A 32 -11.47 -1.48 -11.18
C LYS A 32 -12.11 -1.86 -9.85
N THR A 33 -11.76 -3.03 -9.30
CA THR A 33 -12.22 -3.46 -7.97
C THR A 33 -11.50 -2.77 -6.82
N GLN A 34 -10.32 -2.19 -7.05
CA GLN A 34 -9.55 -1.46 -6.05
C GLN A 34 -9.97 0.01 -5.91
N ILE A 35 -10.65 0.58 -6.92
CA ILE A 35 -10.97 2.00 -6.98
C ILE A 35 -12.41 2.25 -6.48
N ASP A 36 -12.52 2.53 -5.18
CA ASP A 36 -13.78 2.88 -4.50
C ASP A 36 -13.75 4.31 -3.93
N SER A 37 -13.07 5.23 -4.63
CA SER A 37 -13.00 6.64 -4.25
C SER A 37 -13.63 7.54 -5.32
N ALA A 38 -14.62 8.32 -4.90
CA ALA A 38 -15.28 9.31 -5.76
C ALA A 38 -14.28 10.26 -6.43
N GLY A 39 -13.14 10.55 -5.79
CA GLY A 39 -12.09 11.39 -6.35
C GLY A 39 -11.38 10.79 -7.57
N ILE A 40 -11.38 9.46 -7.73
CA ILE A 40 -10.78 8.79 -8.89
C ILE A 40 -11.87 8.54 -9.94
N ILE A 41 -13.02 7.98 -9.57
CA ILE A 41 -14.10 7.62 -10.51
C ILE A 41 -14.63 8.86 -11.25
N GLU A 42 -14.91 9.93 -10.51
CA GLU A 42 -15.37 11.21 -11.07
C GLU A 42 -14.21 12.12 -11.49
N GLY A 43 -12.98 11.60 -11.46
CA GLY A 43 -11.76 12.35 -11.65
C GLY A 43 -11.72 13.23 -12.91
N PRO A 44 -12.09 12.73 -14.12
CA PRO A 44 -12.14 13.58 -15.32
C PRO A 44 -13.14 14.73 -15.21
N ARG A 45 -14.29 14.51 -14.54
CA ARG A 45 -15.29 15.56 -14.31
C ARG A 45 -14.73 16.62 -13.37
N ILE A 46 -14.10 16.22 -12.26
CA ILE A 46 -13.47 17.12 -11.29
C ILE A 46 -12.35 17.94 -11.95
N ILE A 47 -11.49 17.30 -12.74
CA ILE A 47 -10.41 17.96 -13.49
C ILE A 47 -10.97 18.99 -14.47
N LYS A 48 -12.03 18.62 -15.20
CA LYS A 48 -12.70 19.54 -16.11
C LYS A 48 -13.27 20.75 -15.38
N GLU A 49 -13.90 20.54 -14.23
CA GLU A 49 -14.41 21.63 -13.38
C GLU A 49 -13.30 22.58 -12.95
N PHE A 50 -12.14 22.07 -12.48
CA PHE A 50 -11.00 22.93 -12.15
C PHE A 50 -10.50 23.74 -13.36
N ILE A 51 -10.42 23.13 -14.54
CA ILE A 51 -10.01 23.83 -15.77
C ILE A 51 -11.02 24.93 -16.13
N GLU A 52 -12.32 24.66 -16.05
CA GLU A 52 -13.40 25.62 -16.36
C GLU A 52 -13.43 26.80 -15.39
N HIS A 53 -13.00 26.59 -14.14
CA HIS A 53 -12.85 27.65 -13.13
C HIS A 53 -11.48 28.36 -13.17
N ASN A 54 -10.66 28.11 -14.21
CA ASN A 54 -9.33 28.71 -14.36
C ASN A 54 -8.34 28.34 -13.23
N GLU A 55 -8.46 27.10 -12.72
CA GLU A 55 -7.60 26.51 -11.69
C GLU A 55 -6.78 25.31 -12.21
N PRO A 56 -5.99 25.46 -13.30
CA PRO A 56 -5.30 24.33 -13.93
C PRO A 56 -4.20 23.71 -13.05
N GLY A 57 -3.71 24.44 -12.04
CA GLY A 57 -2.81 23.88 -11.03
C GLY A 57 -3.49 22.82 -10.17
N LEU A 58 -4.71 23.09 -9.68
CA LEU A 58 -5.51 22.13 -8.92
C LEU A 58 -5.95 20.95 -9.79
N ALA A 59 -6.26 21.20 -11.06
CA ALA A 59 -6.52 20.13 -12.02
C ALA A 59 -5.30 19.20 -12.18
N CYS A 60 -4.09 19.76 -12.27
CA CYS A 60 -2.85 18.98 -12.38
C CYS A 60 -2.52 18.23 -11.09
N GLU A 61 -2.75 18.85 -9.93
CA GLU A 61 -2.58 18.20 -8.62
C GLU A 61 -3.53 17.01 -8.47
N HIS A 62 -4.81 17.20 -8.84
CA HIS A 62 -5.80 16.13 -8.83
C HIS A 62 -5.44 15.00 -9.79
N LEU A 63 -4.89 15.32 -10.96
CA LEU A 63 -4.37 14.31 -11.89
C LEU A 63 -3.24 13.48 -11.26
N ILE A 64 -2.27 14.12 -10.60
CA ILE A 64 -1.16 13.43 -9.92
C ILE A 64 -1.71 12.52 -8.82
N TYR A 65 -2.67 13.00 -8.04
CA TYR A 65 -3.38 12.22 -7.03
C TYR A 65 -4.08 11.01 -7.64
N MET A 66 -4.82 11.18 -8.73
CA MET A 66 -5.48 10.06 -9.40
C MET A 66 -4.46 9.01 -9.86
N ILE A 67 -3.31 9.42 -10.40
CA ILE A 67 -2.27 8.49 -10.82
C ILE A 67 -1.70 7.75 -9.60
N SER A 68 -1.32 8.45 -8.52
CA SER A 68 -0.71 7.84 -7.33
C SER A 68 -1.64 6.89 -6.57
N GLU A 69 -2.94 7.16 -6.60
CA GLU A 69 -3.94 6.34 -5.91
C GLU A 69 -4.55 5.25 -6.79
N SER A 70 -4.46 5.36 -8.13
CA SER A 70 -5.03 4.35 -9.04
C SER A 70 -4.22 3.05 -9.12
N GLY A 71 -3.00 3.02 -8.58
CA GLY A 71 -2.08 1.88 -8.74
C GLY A 71 -1.59 1.68 -10.19
N ILE A 72 -1.83 2.65 -11.08
CA ILE A 72 -1.35 2.59 -12.47
C ILE A 72 0.13 2.92 -12.52
N TYR A 73 0.91 2.00 -13.08
CA TYR A 73 2.28 2.28 -13.45
C TYR A 73 2.36 2.96 -14.81
N LEU A 74 3.14 4.02 -14.85
CA LEU A 74 3.43 4.78 -16.04
C LEU A 74 4.85 4.47 -16.51
N ARG A 75 5.05 4.39 -17.82
CA ARG A 75 6.39 4.31 -18.42
C ARG A 75 7.20 5.55 -18.07
N GLU A 76 8.52 5.46 -18.10
CA GLU A 76 9.41 6.61 -17.81
C GLU A 76 9.06 7.84 -18.66
N GLU A 77 8.79 7.64 -19.95
CA GLU A 77 8.36 8.71 -20.86
C GLU A 77 7.05 9.40 -20.44
N GLU A 78 6.13 8.65 -19.84
CA GLU A 78 4.85 9.14 -19.35
C GLU A 78 5.01 9.91 -18.04
N ILE A 79 5.87 9.40 -17.14
CA ILE A 79 6.26 10.08 -15.92
C ILE A 79 6.96 11.40 -16.28
N ASP A 80 7.85 11.40 -17.26
CA ASP A 80 8.53 12.60 -17.75
C ASP A 80 7.54 13.63 -18.32
N GLU A 81 6.54 13.17 -19.07
CA GLU A 81 5.50 14.07 -19.59
C GLU A 81 4.69 14.72 -18.46
N ILE A 82 4.26 13.93 -17.48
CA ILE A 82 3.52 14.44 -16.31
C ILE A 82 4.41 15.33 -15.44
N SER A 83 5.70 14.99 -15.30
CA SER A 83 6.71 15.81 -14.61
C SER A 83 6.84 17.19 -15.26
N GLN A 84 6.95 17.23 -16.59
CA GLN A 84 6.99 18.48 -17.34
C GLN A 84 5.71 19.30 -17.19
N LEU A 85 4.56 18.64 -17.08
CA LEU A 85 3.27 19.29 -16.85
C LEU A 85 3.19 19.88 -15.43
N ALA A 86 3.48 19.07 -14.41
CA ALA A 86 3.52 19.44 -13.00
C ALA A 86 4.47 20.62 -12.73
N LYS A 87 5.65 20.60 -13.35
CA LYS A 87 6.65 21.67 -13.24
C LYS A 87 6.14 23.04 -13.68
N LYS A 88 5.22 23.10 -14.66
CA LYS A 88 4.61 24.38 -15.10
C LYS A 88 3.75 25.03 -14.01
N PHE A 89 3.31 24.25 -13.03
CA PHE A 89 2.49 24.68 -11.91
C PHE A 89 3.24 24.67 -10.58
N GLY A 90 4.56 24.41 -10.58
CA GLY A 90 5.37 24.33 -9.36
C GLY A 90 5.07 23.10 -8.49
N LEU A 91 4.49 22.04 -9.07
CA LEU A 91 4.11 20.82 -8.37
C LEU A 91 5.24 19.78 -8.38
N SER A 92 5.30 18.96 -7.32
CA SER A 92 6.18 17.80 -7.22
C SER A 92 5.47 16.53 -7.70
N ILE A 93 6.20 15.67 -8.43
CA ILE A 93 5.73 14.32 -8.81
C ILE A 93 6.44 13.22 -8.03
N SER A 94 6.97 13.51 -6.84
CA SER A 94 7.70 12.52 -6.03
C SER A 94 6.91 11.23 -5.79
N ALA A 95 5.58 11.33 -5.69
CA ALA A 95 4.67 10.19 -5.59
C ALA A 95 4.67 9.25 -6.81
N LEU A 96 5.11 9.72 -7.99
CA LEU A 96 5.12 8.98 -9.24
C LEU A 96 6.51 8.43 -9.62
N SER A 97 7.54 8.82 -8.87
CA SER A 97 8.91 8.37 -9.14
C SER A 97 9.10 6.89 -8.79
N LYS A 98 10.06 6.21 -9.43
CA LYS A 98 10.52 4.89 -8.98
C LYS A 98 11.16 5.00 -7.59
N PRO A 99 11.01 4.01 -6.69
CA PRO A 99 11.81 3.96 -5.47
C PRO A 99 13.30 3.92 -5.80
N SER A 100 14.11 4.59 -4.98
CA SER A 100 15.58 4.48 -5.09
C SER A 100 16.04 3.08 -4.67
N GLU A 101 17.23 2.68 -5.12
CA GLU A 101 17.82 1.37 -4.72
C GLU A 101 17.91 1.22 -3.20
N ILE A 102 18.28 2.30 -2.50
CA ILE A 102 18.35 2.34 -1.03
C ILE A 102 16.95 2.18 -0.40
N GLU A 103 15.91 2.80 -0.97
CA GLU A 103 14.53 2.60 -0.51
C GLU A 103 14.07 1.16 -0.72
N THR A 104 14.40 0.55 -1.87
CA THR A 104 14.07 -0.85 -2.16
C THR A 104 14.80 -1.82 -1.21
N GLU A 105 16.10 -1.61 -0.96
CA GLU A 105 16.87 -2.44 -0.01
C GLU A 105 16.30 -2.33 1.40
N ALA A 106 16.07 -1.09 1.89
CA ALA A 106 15.50 -0.86 3.21
C ALA A 106 14.08 -1.45 3.37
N PHE A 107 13.29 -1.49 2.29
CA PHE A 107 11.98 -2.15 2.30
C PHE A 107 12.11 -3.66 2.53
N TYR A 108 13.05 -4.32 1.85
CA TYR A 108 13.23 -5.76 2.01
C TYR A 108 13.84 -6.13 3.37
N ASP A 109 14.72 -5.29 3.93
CA ASP A 109 15.22 -5.45 5.31
C ASP A 109 14.08 -5.34 6.34
N LEU A 110 13.19 -4.35 6.15
CA LEU A 110 11.99 -4.19 6.97
C LEU A 110 11.08 -5.42 6.85
N LEU A 111 10.81 -5.88 5.63
CA LEU A 111 9.96 -7.04 5.36
C LEU A 111 10.53 -8.33 5.94
N GLU A 112 11.86 -8.53 5.85
CA GLU A 112 12.53 -9.68 6.46
C GLU A 112 12.40 -9.66 7.99
N SER A 113 12.60 -8.49 8.60
CA SER A 113 12.46 -8.30 10.05
C SER A 113 11.01 -8.54 10.51
N PHE A 114 10.03 -8.04 9.76
CA PHE A 114 8.61 -8.28 10.00
C PHE A 114 8.28 -9.78 9.93
N ASN A 115 8.71 -10.46 8.86
CA ASN A 115 8.50 -11.90 8.68
C ASN A 115 9.12 -12.73 9.81
N LYS A 116 10.33 -12.38 10.27
CA LYS A 116 10.98 -13.04 11.42
C LYS A 116 10.16 -12.88 12.70
N ALA A 117 9.60 -11.69 12.93
CA ALA A 117 8.72 -11.46 14.07
C ALA A 117 7.42 -12.28 13.95
N GLN A 118 6.79 -12.36 12.78
CA GLN A 118 5.60 -13.21 12.57
C GLN A 118 5.92 -14.69 12.86
N GLU A 119 7.06 -15.19 12.39
CA GLU A 119 7.52 -16.55 12.64
C GLU A 119 7.74 -16.81 14.14
N LYS A 120 8.41 -15.89 14.85
CA LYS A 120 8.58 -15.93 16.31
C LYS A 120 7.22 -16.05 17.02
N VAL A 121 6.25 -15.21 16.65
CA VAL A 121 4.90 -15.26 17.22
C VAL A 121 4.23 -16.61 16.99
N VAL A 122 4.25 -17.10 15.76
CA VAL A 122 3.65 -18.40 15.41
C VAL A 122 4.30 -19.54 16.18
N LEU A 123 5.63 -19.54 16.34
CA LEU A 123 6.36 -20.52 17.15
C LEU A 123 5.97 -20.45 18.64
N ASN A 124 5.77 -19.25 19.18
CA ASN A 124 5.31 -19.06 20.55
C ASN A 124 3.86 -19.55 20.73
N LEU A 125 2.96 -19.24 19.80
CA LEU A 125 1.59 -19.76 19.77
C LEU A 125 1.54 -21.30 19.74
N LYS A 126 2.45 -21.93 18.99
CA LYS A 126 2.58 -23.40 18.95
C LYS A 126 3.10 -23.97 20.27
N SER A 127 4.20 -23.42 20.78
CA SER A 127 4.93 -24.00 21.92
C SER A 127 4.23 -23.76 23.26
N LEU A 128 3.71 -22.56 23.49
CA LEU A 128 3.11 -22.16 24.76
C LEU A 128 1.61 -22.47 24.81
N TRP A 129 0.92 -22.42 23.66
CA TRP A 129 -0.54 -22.56 23.59
C TRP A 129 -1.04 -23.72 22.73
N GLY A 130 -0.15 -24.52 22.15
CA GLY A 130 -0.53 -25.72 21.39
C GLY A 130 -1.30 -25.40 20.11
N MET A 131 -1.12 -24.20 19.53
CA MET A 131 -1.71 -23.86 18.25
C MET A 131 -1.27 -24.86 17.17
N LYS A 132 -2.22 -25.34 16.35
CA LYS A 132 -1.91 -26.19 15.19
C LYS A 132 -1.67 -25.29 13.97
N THR A 133 -0.63 -25.58 13.20
CA THR A 133 -0.30 -24.85 11.97
C THR A 133 -0.28 -25.79 10.76
N PRO A 134 -0.75 -25.36 9.57
CA PRO A 134 -1.34 -24.05 9.30
C PRO A 134 -2.70 -23.86 9.99
N MET A 135 -3.01 -22.61 10.35
CA MET A 135 -4.26 -22.22 10.99
C MET A 135 -5.00 -21.27 10.03
N PRO A 136 -5.92 -21.77 9.18
CA PRO A 136 -6.82 -20.93 8.39
C PRO A 136 -7.42 -19.79 9.22
N CYS A 137 -7.55 -18.59 8.65
CA CYS A 137 -8.00 -17.40 9.40
C CYS A 137 -9.35 -17.62 10.12
N THR A 138 -10.27 -18.39 9.54
CA THR A 138 -11.55 -18.74 10.15
C THR A 138 -11.40 -19.65 11.36
N LEU A 139 -10.45 -20.59 11.33
CA LEU A 139 -10.12 -21.45 12.47
C LEU A 139 -9.35 -20.68 13.54
N TRP A 140 -8.51 -19.72 13.15
CA TRP A 140 -7.82 -18.81 14.08
C TRP A 140 -8.83 -18.05 14.96
N VAL A 141 -9.88 -17.48 14.37
CA VAL A 141 -10.93 -16.75 15.11
C VAL A 141 -11.58 -17.63 16.18
N LEU A 142 -11.95 -18.86 15.82
CA LEU A 142 -12.57 -19.80 16.75
C LEU A 142 -11.61 -20.22 17.85
N TRP A 143 -10.36 -20.51 17.49
CA TRP A 143 -9.33 -20.94 18.43
C TRP A 143 -8.98 -19.83 19.42
N SER A 144 -8.74 -18.61 18.94
CA SER A 144 -8.30 -17.47 19.76
C SER A 144 -9.37 -17.04 20.76
N ARG A 145 -10.65 -17.06 20.35
CA ARG A 145 -11.78 -16.84 21.26
C ARG A 145 -11.80 -17.85 22.40
N ASN A 146 -11.66 -19.14 22.10
CA ASN A 146 -11.62 -20.17 23.12
C ASN A 146 -10.43 -20.00 24.09
N GLN A 147 -9.26 -19.57 23.60
CA GLN A 147 -8.10 -19.31 24.47
C GLN A 147 -8.31 -18.09 25.37
N TYR A 148 -8.99 -17.05 24.87
CA TYR A 148 -9.31 -15.84 25.64
C TYR A 148 -10.28 -16.15 26.77
N GLU A 149 -11.28 -16.99 26.53
CA GLU A 149 -12.25 -17.44 27.54
C GLU A 149 -11.61 -18.32 28.64
N ILE A 150 -10.43 -18.90 28.38
CA ILE A 150 -9.69 -19.77 29.32
C ILE A 150 -8.53 -19.02 30.02
N ASP A 151 -8.48 -17.68 29.92
CA ASP A 151 -7.52 -16.81 30.62
C ASP A 151 -6.03 -17.07 30.30
N LYS A 152 -5.73 -17.86 29.26
CA LYS A 152 -4.35 -18.24 28.92
C LYS A 152 -3.51 -17.13 28.29
N PHE A 153 -4.13 -16.02 27.89
CA PHE A 153 -3.40 -14.82 27.47
C PHE A 153 -3.09 -13.87 28.64
N LYS A 154 -3.47 -14.21 29.89
CA LYS A 154 -3.10 -13.39 31.05
C LYS A 154 -1.63 -13.58 31.44
N ASN A 155 -0.87 -12.53 31.13
CA ASN A 155 0.24 -11.99 31.88
C ASN A 155 1.23 -13.01 32.47
N ASP A 156 2.02 -13.64 31.59
CA ASP A 156 3.45 -13.68 31.91
C ASP A 156 3.95 -12.24 31.79
N GLN A 157 4.65 -11.69 32.79
CA GLN A 157 4.71 -10.23 33.04
C GLN A 157 5.22 -9.38 31.87
N ASN A 158 5.87 -10.00 30.89
CA ASN A 158 6.47 -9.34 29.72
C ASN A 158 5.83 -9.74 28.39
N LEU A 159 4.80 -10.59 28.37
CA LEU A 159 4.20 -11.10 27.13
C LEU A 159 2.74 -10.69 27.00
N ARG A 160 2.43 -9.88 25.99
CA ARG A 160 1.07 -9.40 25.70
C ARG A 160 0.61 -9.90 24.35
N ILE A 161 -0.56 -10.53 24.34
CA ILE A 161 -1.22 -11.00 23.13
C ILE A 161 -2.65 -10.48 23.12
N PHE A 162 -3.04 -9.83 22.04
CA PHE A 162 -4.39 -9.34 21.83
C PHE A 162 -4.91 -9.82 20.48
N PRO A 163 -5.70 -10.92 20.45
CA PRO A 163 -6.37 -11.38 19.25
C PRO A 163 -7.39 -10.34 18.74
N HIS A 164 -7.47 -10.15 17.43
CA HIS A 164 -8.46 -9.30 16.77
C HIS A 164 -8.80 -9.88 15.40
N GLY A 165 -10.05 -9.76 14.93
CA GLY A 165 -10.42 -10.18 13.57
C GLY A 165 -9.75 -11.49 13.12
N PHE A 166 -9.03 -11.46 12.00
CA PHE A 166 -8.27 -12.59 11.46
C PHE A 166 -6.82 -12.69 11.94
N GLY A 167 -6.43 -11.93 12.96
CA GLY A 167 -5.05 -11.75 13.38
C GLY A 167 -4.87 -11.54 14.88
N LEU A 168 -3.71 -10.98 15.22
CA LEU A 168 -3.40 -10.55 16.58
C LEU A 168 -2.31 -9.47 16.60
N SER A 169 -2.30 -8.73 17.69
CA SER A 169 -1.11 -7.99 18.12
C SER A 169 -0.38 -8.73 19.22
N TYR A 170 0.94 -8.70 19.15
CA TYR A 170 1.88 -9.38 20.01
C TYR A 170 2.93 -8.39 20.48
N GLN A 171 3.26 -8.44 21.76
CA GLN A 171 4.36 -7.67 22.32
C GLN A 171 5.14 -8.50 23.34
N ASP A 172 6.46 -8.52 23.20
CA ASP A 172 7.38 -8.90 24.26
C ASP A 172 8.45 -7.82 24.51
N ASP A 173 9.48 -8.16 25.28
CA ASP A 173 10.60 -7.24 25.60
C ASP A 173 11.43 -6.83 24.37
N GLU A 174 11.34 -7.59 23.27
CA GLU A 174 12.15 -7.39 22.08
C GLU A 174 11.36 -6.79 20.92
N VAL A 175 10.09 -7.17 20.76
CA VAL A 175 9.33 -6.85 19.55
C VAL A 175 7.85 -6.60 19.80
N TYR A 176 7.32 -5.60 19.11
CA TYR A 176 5.88 -5.42 18.90
C TYR A 176 5.52 -5.76 17.45
N ILE A 177 4.43 -6.49 17.23
CA ILE A 177 3.91 -6.77 15.88
C ILE A 177 2.39 -6.94 15.87
N ASP A 178 1.75 -6.52 14.76
CA ASP A 178 0.35 -6.78 14.42
C ASP A 178 0.32 -7.42 13.02
N PHE A 179 -0.36 -8.55 12.88
CA PHE A 179 -0.59 -9.19 11.58
C PHE A 179 -1.85 -10.05 11.56
N ASP A 180 -2.35 -10.31 10.35
CA ASP A 180 -3.46 -11.23 10.07
C ASP A 180 -2.98 -12.54 9.47
N PHE A 181 -3.72 -13.62 9.77
CA PHE A 181 -3.63 -14.87 9.04
C PHE A 181 -4.40 -14.78 7.72
N GLY A 182 -3.83 -15.36 6.67
CA GLY A 182 -4.45 -15.58 5.38
C GLY A 182 -5.47 -16.71 5.40
N GLU A 183 -6.16 -16.88 4.27
CA GLU A 183 -7.25 -17.84 4.11
C GLU A 183 -6.83 -19.27 4.47
N GLN A 184 -5.63 -19.68 4.07
CA GLN A 184 -5.09 -21.02 4.33
C GLN A 184 -4.10 -21.03 5.51
N GLY A 185 -4.04 -19.95 6.28
CA GLY A 185 -3.16 -19.81 7.44
C GLY A 185 -1.78 -19.29 7.11
N GLU A 186 -1.61 -18.64 5.96
CA GLU A 186 -0.45 -17.84 5.63
C GLU A 186 -0.27 -16.75 6.68
N TYR A 187 0.90 -16.63 7.29
CA TYR A 187 1.15 -15.62 8.32
C TYR A 187 2.23 -14.62 7.92
N LYS A 188 2.72 -14.69 6.67
CA LYS A 188 3.75 -13.78 6.11
C LYS A 188 3.14 -12.68 5.24
N GLY A 189 1.83 -12.48 5.38
CA GLY A 189 1.11 -11.40 4.73
C GLY A 189 1.40 -10.09 5.45
N PHE A 190 1.44 -9.00 4.68
CA PHE A 190 1.65 -7.67 5.23
C PHE A 190 0.82 -6.63 4.47
N ASP A 191 0.57 -5.50 5.10
CA ASP A 191 0.02 -4.31 4.46
C ASP A 191 0.85 -3.08 4.85
N LEU A 192 0.57 -1.95 4.19
CA LEU A 192 1.27 -0.69 4.45
C LEU A 192 1.18 -0.26 5.91
N TYR A 193 -0.01 -0.35 6.50
CA TYR A 193 -0.25 0.12 7.86
C TYR A 193 0.53 -0.71 8.87
N ARG A 194 0.54 -2.04 8.73
CA ARG A 194 1.25 -2.96 9.62
C ARG A 194 2.75 -2.84 9.52
N LEU A 195 3.30 -2.69 8.30
CA LEU A 195 4.73 -2.43 8.14
C LEU A 195 5.14 -1.11 8.78
N TRP A 196 4.35 -0.04 8.58
CA TRP A 196 4.64 1.26 9.19
C TRP A 196 4.54 1.20 10.73
N LEU A 197 3.49 0.57 11.26
CA LEU A 197 3.30 0.40 12.70
C LEU A 197 4.44 -0.42 13.33
N PHE A 198 4.88 -1.49 12.66
CA PHE A 198 6.02 -2.30 13.11
C PHE A 198 7.31 -1.48 13.15
N LEU A 199 7.59 -0.71 12.09
CA LEU A 199 8.78 0.14 12.02
C LEU A 199 8.83 1.14 13.18
N GLU A 200 7.73 1.86 13.41
CA GLU A 200 7.61 2.88 14.46
C GLU A 200 7.68 2.27 15.87
N SER A 201 6.92 1.20 16.11
CA SER A 201 6.82 0.57 17.43
C SER A 201 8.14 -0.04 17.89
N ASN A 202 8.93 -0.56 16.94
CA ASN A 202 10.23 -1.15 17.20
C ASN A 202 11.40 -0.17 17.03
N LYS A 203 11.13 1.11 16.72
CA LYS A 203 12.13 2.18 16.54
C LYS A 203 13.25 1.78 15.57
N MET A 204 12.88 1.11 14.49
CA MET A 204 13.85 0.62 13.51
C MET A 204 14.54 1.80 12.82
N LYS A 205 15.86 1.71 12.64
CA LYS A 205 16.59 2.69 11.81
C LYS A 205 16.31 2.38 10.35
N THR A 206 15.88 3.38 9.60
CA THR A 206 15.53 3.24 8.19
C THR A 206 15.70 4.57 7.45
N VAL A 207 15.66 4.53 6.12
CA VAL A 207 15.58 5.72 5.25
C VAL A 207 14.15 6.24 5.09
N PHE A 208 13.14 5.46 5.48
CA PHE A 208 11.76 5.89 5.41
C PHE A 208 11.45 6.93 6.49
N THR A 209 10.96 8.09 6.06
CA THR A 209 10.55 9.20 6.91
C THR A 209 9.03 9.28 7.07
N ASN A 210 8.28 8.58 6.22
CA ASN A 210 6.83 8.53 6.25
C ASN A 210 6.31 7.26 5.53
N LYS A 211 5.07 6.88 5.84
CA LYS A 211 4.41 5.70 5.26
C LYS A 211 4.32 5.72 3.72
N ASN A 212 4.23 6.89 3.08
CA ASN A 212 4.05 6.95 1.64
C ASN A 212 5.30 6.48 0.87
N GLN A 213 6.50 6.57 1.47
CA GLN A 213 7.70 5.99 0.87
C GLN A 213 7.66 4.45 0.85
N ILE A 214 7.10 3.81 1.88
CA ILE A 214 6.86 2.36 1.88
C ILE A 214 5.80 2.01 0.84
N LYS A 215 4.69 2.77 0.77
CA LYS A 215 3.62 2.55 -0.22
C LYS A 215 4.19 2.56 -1.64
N LYS A 216 5.02 3.56 -1.95
CA LYS A 216 5.71 3.70 -3.23
C LYS A 216 6.50 2.43 -3.60
N VAL A 217 7.20 1.81 -2.66
CA VAL A 217 7.92 0.55 -2.90
C VAL A 217 6.95 -0.60 -3.12
N ILE A 218 5.90 -0.74 -2.29
CA ILE A 218 4.88 -1.79 -2.44
C ILE A 218 4.23 -1.72 -3.82
N ASP A 219 3.81 -0.55 -4.27
CA ASP A 219 3.16 -0.35 -5.57
C ASP A 219 4.11 -0.72 -6.73
N PHE A 220 5.38 -0.31 -6.63
CA PHE A 220 6.42 -0.64 -7.61
C PHE A 220 6.69 -2.15 -7.68
N GLU A 221 6.93 -2.78 -6.54
CA GLU A 221 7.28 -4.21 -6.47
C GLU A 221 6.08 -5.10 -6.84
N THR A 222 4.85 -4.70 -6.52
CA THR A 222 3.63 -5.38 -6.98
C THR A 222 3.51 -5.35 -8.50
N THR A 223 3.76 -4.19 -9.10
CA THR A 223 3.71 -4.05 -10.57
C THR A 223 4.82 -4.83 -11.26
N SER A 224 6.02 -4.86 -10.68
CA SER A 224 7.13 -5.66 -11.20
C SER A 224 6.89 -7.17 -11.11
N GLY A 225 5.89 -7.59 -10.32
CA GLY A 225 5.58 -8.99 -10.04
C GLY A 225 6.44 -9.61 -8.94
N ALA A 226 7.21 -8.82 -8.19
CA ALA A 226 7.96 -9.28 -7.02
C ALA A 226 7.07 -9.42 -5.77
N LEU A 227 5.99 -8.64 -5.69
CA LEU A 227 4.93 -8.79 -4.70
C LEU A 227 3.61 -9.19 -5.38
N GLU A 228 2.77 -9.89 -4.63
CA GLU A 228 1.44 -10.31 -5.05
C GLU A 228 0.41 -9.84 -4.03
N PHE A 229 -0.58 -9.09 -4.50
CA PHE A 229 -1.73 -8.68 -3.69
C PHE A 229 -2.69 -9.86 -3.56
N SER A 230 -3.14 -10.13 -2.34
CA SER A 230 -3.99 -11.28 -2.03
C SER A 230 -5.44 -11.16 -2.49
N GLY A 231 -5.84 -10.01 -3.03
CA GLY A 231 -7.25 -9.69 -3.33
C GLY A 231 -8.04 -9.15 -2.14
N TYR A 232 -7.40 -8.91 -0.97
CA TYR A 232 -8.06 -8.31 0.19
C TYR A 232 -7.23 -7.18 0.81
N ILE A 233 -6.36 -7.47 1.78
CA ILE A 233 -5.55 -6.44 2.46
C ILE A 233 -4.06 -6.75 2.43
N ASN A 234 -3.70 -8.03 2.31
CA ASN A 234 -2.32 -8.47 2.39
C ASN A 234 -1.64 -8.48 1.02
N TYR A 235 -0.36 -8.15 1.05
CA TYR A 235 0.61 -8.46 0.02
C TYR A 235 1.49 -9.62 0.51
N TYR A 236 1.99 -10.39 -0.45
CA TYR A 236 2.94 -11.48 -0.21
C TYR A 236 4.12 -11.31 -1.15
N LYS A 237 5.31 -11.69 -0.68
CA LYS A 237 6.46 -11.85 -1.57
C LYS A 237 6.28 -13.12 -2.40
N ARG A 238 6.48 -13.02 -3.71
CA ARG A 238 6.46 -14.19 -4.61
C ARG A 238 7.69 -15.08 -4.46
#